data_AF-A0A4P7CKW5-F1
#
_entry.id   AF-A0A4P7CKW5-F1
#
_cell.length_a   1.000
_cell.length_b   1.000
_cell.length_c   1.000
_cell.angle_alpha   90.00
_cell.angle_beta   90.00
_cell.angle_gamma   90.00
#
_symmetry.space_group_name_H-M   'P 1'
#
loop_
_entity.id
_entity.type
_entity.pdbx_description
1 polymer ?
#
loop_
_entity_poly.entity_id
_entity_poly.type
_entity_poly.pdbx_seq_one_letter_code
_entity_poly.pdbx_strand_id
1 'polypeptide(L)' 'MIIPWQELEESTLYNVLDSFILREGTDYGTREYTLEEKREHLLAQLKADKIVIVWSELHESIDIKDKKSFLGNL' A
#
# COMPACT_ATOMS: atom_id res chain seq x y z
N MET A 1 -1.40 13.56 2.90
CA MET A 1 -1.55 13.86 1.46
C MET A 1 -1.63 12.56 0.69
N ILE A 2 -2.51 12.44 -0.32
CA ILE A 2 -2.52 11.25 -1.21
C ILE A 2 -1.46 11.44 -2.29
N ILE A 3 -0.62 10.41 -2.49
CA ILE A 3 0.38 10.36 -3.57
C ILE A 3 -0.21 9.57 -4.75
N PRO A 4 -0.25 10.14 -5.98
CA PRO A 4 -0.59 9.38 -7.18
C PRO A 4 0.45 8.29 -7.45
N TRP A 5 0.05 7.01 -7.33
CA TRP A 5 0.99 5.90 -7.48
C TRP A 5 1.57 5.79 -8.90
N GLN A 6 0.88 6.33 -9.90
CA GLN A 6 1.32 6.37 -11.30
C GLN A 6 2.49 7.32 -11.55
N GLU A 7 2.76 8.24 -10.61
CA GLU A 7 3.88 9.19 -10.69
C GLU A 7 5.17 8.63 -10.04
N LEU A 8 5.08 7.47 -9.39
CA LEU A 8 6.24 6.80 -8.81
C LEU A 8 6.95 5.95 -9.86
N GLU A 9 8.28 5.92 -9.81
CA GLU A 9 9.03 4.89 -10.51
C GLU A 9 8.62 3.51 -10.00
N GLU A 10 8.62 2.50 -10.88
CA GLU A 10 8.18 1.14 -10.56
C GLU A 10 8.92 0.55 -9.35
N SER A 11 10.23 0.77 -9.29
CA SER A 11 11.08 0.32 -8.19
C SER A 11 10.67 0.98 -6.85
N THR A 12 10.39 2.28 -6.87
CA THR A 12 9.91 3.03 -5.70
C THR A 12 8.55 2.53 -5.25
N LEU A 13 7.61 2.35 -6.19
CA LEU A 13 6.29 1.81 -5.89
C LEU A 13 6.41 0.43 -5.23
N TYR A 14 7.22 -0.47 -5.78
CA TYR A 14 7.42 -1.80 -5.21
C TYR A 14 8.05 -1.76 -3.83
N ASN A 15 9.03 -0.89 -3.60
CA ASN A 15 9.63 -0.71 -2.28
C ASN A 15 8.61 -0.23 -1.24
N VAL A 16 7.68 0.67 -1.63
CA VAL A 16 6.60 1.13 -0.75
C VAL A 16 5.63 -0.01 -0.42
N LEU A 17 5.21 -0.78 -1.43
CA LEU A 17 4.33 -1.94 -1.25
C LEU A 17 4.98 -2.99 -0.35
N ASP A 18 6.24 -3.34 -0.59
CA ASP A 18 6.98 -4.33 0.19
C ASP A 18 7.17 -3.89 1.64
N SER A 19 7.55 -2.62 1.85
CA SER A 19 7.71 -2.05 3.19
C SER A 19 6.40 -2.10 3.97
N PHE A 20 5.26 -1.87 3.30
CA PHE A 20 3.95 -2.02 3.91
C PHE A 20 3.64 -3.48 4.25
N ILE A 21 3.87 -4.43 3.33
CA ILE A 21 3.63 -5.87 3.56
C ILE A 21 4.45 -6.39 4.74
N LEU A 22 5.73 -5.99 4.82
CA LEU A 22 6.65 -6.40 5.88
C LEU A 22 6.27 -5.80 7.24
N ARG A 23 5.72 -4.58 7.28
CA ARG A 23 5.27 -3.91 8.50
C ARG A 23 3.95 -4.47 9.03
N GLU A 24 2.97 -4.67 8.15
CA GLU A 24 1.65 -5.15 8.56
C GLU A 24 1.66 -6.63 8.96
N GLY A 25 2.70 -7.39 8.57
CA GLY A 25 2.86 -8.78 8.98
C GLY A 25 1.61 -9.61 8.62
N THR A 26 1.18 -9.55 7.36
CA THR A 26 -0.12 -10.11 6.98
C THR A 26 -0.08 -11.65 6.93
N ASP A 27 -0.66 -12.23 7.97
CA ASP A 27 -1.38 -13.49 8.06
C ASP A 27 -0.60 -14.79 7.80
N TYR A 28 -0.29 -15.50 8.90
CA TYR A 28 0.00 -16.94 8.91
C TYR A 28 -1.30 -17.71 8.72
N GLY A 29 -1.92 -17.56 7.54
CA GLY A 29 -2.99 -18.44 7.10
C GLY A 29 -2.44 -19.85 6.82
N THR A 30 -3.32 -20.82 6.55
CA THR A 30 -2.94 -22.20 6.22
C THR A 30 -2.04 -22.32 4.98
N ARG A 31 -1.94 -21.24 4.19
CA ARG A 31 -1.02 -21.06 3.07
C ARG A 31 -0.34 -19.70 3.21
N GLU A 32 1.00 -19.70 3.26
CA GLU A 32 1.80 -18.48 3.18
C GLU A 32 1.83 -17.98 1.73
N TYR A 33 1.37 -16.76 1.50
CA TYR A 33 1.60 -16.07 0.23
C TYR A 33 3.03 -15.54 0.17
N THR A 34 3.65 -15.62 -1.00
CA THR A 34 4.96 -15.00 -1.25
C THR A 34 4.86 -13.47 -1.17
N LEU A 35 5.99 -12.80 -0.96
CA LEU A 35 6.04 -11.33 -1.00
C LEU A 35 5.52 -10.78 -2.34
N GLU A 36 5.85 -11.48 -3.44
CA GLU A 36 5.40 -11.13 -4.79
C GLU A 36 3.89 -11.24 -4.94
N GLU A 37 3.27 -12.35 -4.51
CA GLU A 37 1.81 -12.54 -4.57
C GLU A 37 1.09 -11.44 -3.76
N LYS A 38 1.62 -11.09 -2.57
CA LYS A 38 1.09 -10.00 -1.75
C LYS A 38 1.23 -8.65 -2.43
N ARG A 39 2.36 -8.39 -3.10
CA ARG A 39 2.60 -7.16 -3.87
C ARG A 39 1.65 -7.04 -5.05
N GLU A 40 1.48 -8.10 -5.84
CA GLU A 40 0.54 -8.13 -6.96
C GLU A 40 -0.88 -7.84 -6.51
N HIS A 41 -1.29 -8.40 -5.36
CA HIS A 41 -2.60 -8.13 -4.77
C HIS A 41 -2.78 -6.66 -4.37
N LEU A 42 -1.78 -6.02 -3.76
CA LEU A 42 -1.82 -4.59 -3.46
C LEU A 42 -1.84 -3.75 -4.74
N LEU A 43 -1.03 -4.10 -5.74
CA LEU A 43 -1.00 -3.40 -7.02
C LEU A 43 -2.35 -3.46 -7.73
N ALA A 44 -3.03 -4.62 -7.70
CA ALA A 44 -4.38 -4.76 -8.23
C ALA A 44 -5.38 -3.86 -7.49
N GLN A 45 -5.26 -3.72 -6.18
CA GLN A 45 -6.11 -2.82 -5.39
C GLN A 45 -5.83 -1.34 -5.67
N LEU A 46 -4.58 -0.93 -5.87
CA LEU A 46 -4.21 0.42 -6.30
C LEU A 46 -4.81 0.75 -7.68
N LYS A 47 -4.68 -0.17 -8.65
CA LYS A 47 -5.25 -0.04 -9.99
C LYS A 47 -6.78 0.03 -9.96
N ALA A 48 -7.41 -0.67 -9.03
CA ALA A 48 -8.86 -0.64 -8.80
C ALA A 48 -9.33 0.54 -7.94
N ASP A 49 -8.43 1.47 -7.56
CA ASP A 49 -8.73 2.66 -6.76
C ASP A 49 -9.36 2.34 -5.38
N LYS A 50 -9.05 1.15 -4.84
CA LYS A 50 -9.56 0.69 -3.53
C LYS A 50 -8.69 1.17 -2.37
N ILE A 51 -7.39 1.27 -2.61
CA ILE A 51 -6.39 1.75 -1.64
C ILE A 51 -5.64 2.94 -2.22
N VAL A 52 -5.04 3.76 -1.35
CA VAL A 52 -4.25 4.93 -1.71
C VAL A 52 -2.93 4.93 -0.93
N ILE A 53 -1.88 5.48 -1.56
CA ILE A 53 -0.62 5.78 -0.89
C ILE A 53 -0.76 7.16 -0.23
N VAL A 54 -0.39 7.26 1.04
CA VAL A 54 -0.54 8.46 1.85
C VAL A 54 0.79 8.86 2.45
N TRP A 55 1.16 10.13 2.27
CA TRP A 55 2.23 10.77 3.03
C TRP A 55 1.66 11.50 4.24
N SER A 56 2.24 11.23 5.41
CA SER A 56 1.99 11.96 6.64
C SER A 56 3.14 12.95 6.88
N GLU A 57 2.88 14.25 6.67
CA GLU A 57 3.85 15.31 6.99
C GLU A 57 4.21 15.33 8.47
N LEU A 58 3.22 15.08 9.34
CA LEU A 58 3.40 15.12 10.80
C LEU A 58 4.34 14.02 11.31
N HIS A 59 4.30 12.85 10.67
CA HIS A 59 5.07 11.67 11.08
C HIS A 59 6.18 11.31 10.09
N GLU A 60 6.42 12.17 9.09
CA GLU A 60 7.37 11.97 7.99
C GLU A 60 7.39 10.53 7.48
N SER A 61 6.21 9.99 7.20
CA SER A 61 6.03 8.56 6.91
C SER A 61 5.07 8.32 5.75
N ILE A 62 5.33 7.20 5.06
CA ILE A 62 4.48 6.71 3.98
C ILE A 62 3.67 5.50 4.45
N ASP A 63 2.40 5.48 4.06
CA ASP A 63 1.49 4.39 4.41
C ASP A 63 0.50 4.10 3.28
N ILE A 64 -0.16 2.95 3.37
CA ILE A 64 -1.21 2.54 2.42
C ILE A 64 -2.51 2.40 3.19
N LYS A 65 -3.57 3.07 2.73
CA LYS A 65 -4.87 3.10 3.41
C LYS A 65 -5.99 2.69 2.46
N ASP A 66 -7.03 2.05 2.99
CA ASP A 66 -8.31 1.93 2.28
C ASP A 66 -8.84 3.32 1.94
N LYS A 67 -9.17 3.54 0.67
CA LYS A 67 -9.53 4.85 0.15
C LYS A 67 -10.81 5.37 0.78
N LYS A 68 -11.82 4.52 0.94
CA LYS A 68 -13.12 4.93 1.49
C LYS A 68 -13.01 5.31 2.96
N SER A 69 -12.31 4.49 3.74
CA SER A 69 -12.04 4.77 5.15
C SER A 69 -11.20 6.05 5.33
N PHE A 70 -10.16 6.24 4.51
CA PHE A 70 -9.33 7.43 4.60
C PHE A 70 -10.09 8.72 4.25
N LEU A 71 -10.82 8.72 3.12
CA LEU A 71 -11.57 9.90 2.68
C LEU A 71 -12.83 10.18 3.52
N GLY A 72 -13.43 9.15 4.13
CA GLY A 72 -14.58 9.31 5.02
C GLY A 72 -14.21 9.82 6.42
N ASN A 73 -12.93 9.83 6.77
CA ASN A 73 -12.39 10.36 8.02
C ASN A 73 -11.69 11.73 7.85
N LEU A 74 -11.73 12.32 6.64
CA LEU A 74 -11.33 13.70 6.37
C LEU A 74 -12.52 14.65 6.57
#